data_AF-A0A4Y2WX47-F1
#
_entry.id   AF-A0A4Y2WX47-F1
#
_cell.length_a   1.000
_cell.length_b   1.000
_cell.length_c   1.000
_cell.angle_alpha   90.00
_cell.angle_beta   90.00
_cell.angle_gamma   90.00
#
_symmetry.space_group_name_H-M   'P 1'
#
loop_
_entity.id
_entity.type
_entity.pdbx_description
1 polymer ?
#
loop_
_entity_poly.entity_id
_entity_poly.type
_entity_poly.pdbx_seq_one_letter_code
_entity_poly.pdbx_strand_id
1 'polypeptide(L)'
;MRNLAAEKVREDVLRTIWMQGLPTSIQQISSVSNDNLDGLSLIADKVNEVSHFDTVVNSVASDNSVIQSFRDEISELRAELKRISRPDHHFSKPNVKVATLNRYGGQ
;
A
#
# COMPACT_ATOMS: atom_id res chain seq x y z
N MET A 1 16.85 -29.95 23.64
CA MET A 1 16.17 -30.15 24.95
C MET A 1 16.16 -31.61 25.38
N ARG A 2 15.60 -32.54 24.59
CA ARG A 2 15.60 -33.98 24.90
C ARG A 2 16.98 -34.58 25.21
N ASN A 3 18.01 -34.28 24.40
CA ASN A 3 19.38 -34.74 24.64
C ASN A 3 20.00 -34.20 25.95
N LEU A 4 19.57 -33.03 26.42
CA LEU A 4 20.06 -32.43 27.67
C LEU A 4 19.41 -33.06 28.90
N ALA A 5 18.18 -33.57 28.76
CA ALA A 5 17.45 -34.23 29.85
C ALA A 5 17.89 -35.68 30.07
N ALA A 6 18.74 -36.24 29.19
CA ALA A 6 19.30 -37.59 29.28
C ALA A 6 18.25 -38.67 29.64
N GLU A 7 17.04 -38.55 29.07
CA GLU A 7 15.89 -39.44 29.31
C GLU A 7 15.39 -39.54 30.77
N LYS A 8 15.94 -38.73 31.68
CA LYS A 8 15.56 -38.72 33.10
C LYS A 8 14.29 -37.92 33.39
N VAL A 9 13.87 -37.09 32.44
CA VAL A 9 12.68 -36.25 32.55
C VAL A 9 11.62 -36.83 31.62
N ARG A 10 10.39 -36.93 32.12
CA ARG A 10 9.26 -37.41 31.33
C ARG A 10 8.94 -36.43 30.20
N GLU A 11 8.49 -36.97 29.06
CA GLU A 11 8.23 -36.21 27.83
C GLU A 11 7.16 -35.12 28.02
N ASP A 12 6.15 -35.36 28.87
CA ASP A 12 5.10 -34.39 29.22
C ASP A 12 5.66 -33.13 29.90
N VAL A 13 6.63 -33.32 30.79
CA VAL A 13 7.30 -32.23 31.53
C VAL A 13 8.22 -31.47 30.59
N LEU A 14 9.00 -32.18 29.78
CA LEU A 14 9.85 -31.59 28.74
C LEU A 14 9.05 -30.74 27.75
N ARG A 15 7.91 -31.26 27.29
CA ARG A 15 6.99 -30.56 26.41
C ARG A 15 6.46 -29.28 27.07
N THR A 16 6.07 -29.37 28.34
CA THR A 16 5.58 -28.20 29.09
C THR A 16 6.64 -27.12 29.22
N ILE A 17 7.87 -27.48 29.60
CA ILE A 17 8.99 -26.53 29.72
C ILE A 17 9.33 -25.91 28.36
N TRP A 18 9.30 -26.72 27.30
CA TRP A 18 9.57 -26.24 25.94
C TRP A 18 8.52 -25.24 25.48
N MET A 19 7.24 -25.54 25.70
CA MET A 19 6.14 -24.64 25.36
C MET A 19 6.24 -23.33 26.14
N GLN A 20 6.58 -23.38 27.44
CA GLN A 20 6.75 -22.18 28.27
C GLN A 20 7.87 -21.24 27.76
N GLY A 21 8.85 -21.76 27.02
CA GLY A 21 9.93 -20.97 26.43
C GLY A 21 9.56 -20.23 25.15
N LEU A 22 8.40 -20.51 24.55
CA LEU A 22 7.99 -19.92 23.27
C LEU A 22 7.15 -18.66 23.44
N PRO A 23 7.11 -17.75 22.46
CA PRO A 23 6.13 -16.67 22.40
C PRO A 23 4.68 -17.21 22.36
N THR A 24 3.73 -16.46 22.94
CA THR A 24 2.33 -16.87 23.06
C THR A 24 1.68 -17.26 21.72
N SER A 25 2.00 -16.55 20.64
CA SER A 25 1.50 -16.86 19.30
C SER A 25 1.92 -18.25 18.83
N ILE A 26 3.17 -18.61 19.05
CA ILE A 26 3.73 -19.92 18.71
C ILE A 26 3.15 -20.99 19.64
N GLN A 27 3.00 -20.71 20.94
CA GLN A 27 2.39 -21.64 21.89
C GLN A 27 0.95 -22.01 21.50
N GLN A 28 0.14 -21.01 21.12
CA GLN A 28 -1.26 -21.25 20.77
C GLN A 28 -1.41 -22.17 19.57
N ILE A 29 -0.54 -22.01 18.55
CA ILE A 29 -0.58 -22.81 17.33
C ILE A 29 0.03 -24.19 17.58
N SER A 30 1.18 -24.27 18.27
CA SER A 30 1.84 -25.53 18.59
C SER A 30 1.03 -26.39 19.57
N SER A 31 0.20 -25.79 20.44
CA SER A 31 -0.65 -26.53 21.39
C SER A 31 -1.74 -27.39 20.72
N VAL A 32 -2.07 -27.12 19.46
CA VAL A 32 -3.07 -27.91 18.70
C VAL A 32 -2.50 -29.24 18.22
N SER A 33 -1.17 -29.32 18.05
CA SER A 33 -0.51 -30.56 17.64
C SER A 33 -0.36 -31.51 18.82
N ASN A 34 -0.58 -32.82 18.60
CA ASN A 34 -0.30 -33.87 19.58
C ASN A 34 1.04 -34.59 19.32
N ASP A 35 1.94 -33.96 18.56
CA ASP A 35 3.23 -34.56 18.18
C ASP A 35 4.22 -34.65 19.35
N ASN A 36 5.30 -35.41 19.14
CA ASN A 36 6.45 -35.46 20.04
C ASN A 36 7.23 -34.12 20.03
N LEU A 37 8.20 -33.96 20.93
CA LEU A 37 8.98 -32.71 21.02
C LEU A 37 9.64 -32.31 19.69
N ASP A 38 10.05 -33.30 18.89
CA ASP A 38 10.73 -33.08 17.60
C ASP A 38 9.74 -32.51 16.55
N GLY A 39 8.53 -33.05 16.48
CA GLY A 39 7.46 -32.55 15.62
C GLY A 39 6.94 -31.19 16.07
N LEU A 40 6.81 -30.99 17.38
CA LEU A 40 6.48 -29.68 17.95
C LEU A 40 7.53 -28.63 17.61
N SER A 41 8.82 -28.97 17.71
CA SER A 41 9.91 -28.08 17.31
C SER A 41 9.77 -27.63 15.87
N LEU A 42 9.50 -28.58 14.96
CA LEU A 42 9.29 -28.27 13.55
C LEU A 42 8.10 -27.34 13.32
N ILE A 43 7.00 -27.51 14.07
CA ILE A 43 5.83 -26.64 13.98
C ILE A 43 6.18 -25.23 14.48
N ALA A 44 6.86 -25.12 15.62
CA ALA A 44 7.28 -23.81 16.12
C ALA A 44 8.21 -23.10 15.14
N ASP A 45 9.15 -23.82 14.51
CA ASP A 45 10.06 -23.25 13.51
C ASP A 45 9.29 -22.73 12.29
N LYS A 46 8.31 -23.49 11.79
CA LYS A 46 7.44 -23.06 10.68
C LYS A 46 6.57 -21.86 11.04
N VAL A 47 5.98 -21.87 12.24
CA VAL A 47 5.15 -20.75 12.72
C VAL A 47 6.02 -19.51 12.91
N ASN A 48 7.25 -19.67 13.39
CA ASN A 48 8.21 -18.59 13.51
C ASN A 48 8.53 -18.00 12.14
N GLU A 49 8.81 -18.82 11.12
CA GLU A 49 9.07 -18.37 9.75
C GLU A 49 7.90 -17.55 9.18
N VAL A 50 6.66 -18.01 9.36
CA VAL A 50 5.45 -17.30 8.89
C VAL A 50 5.17 -16.03 9.71
N SER A 51 5.46 -16.05 11.02
CA SER A 51 5.29 -14.88 11.88
C SER A 51 6.29 -13.77 11.58
N HIS A 52 7.46 -14.11 11.04
CA HIS A 52 8.46 -13.16 10.53
C HIS A 52 8.17 -12.70 9.10
N PHE A 53 6.98 -12.98 8.58
CA PHE A 53 6.45 -12.28 7.41
C PHE A 53 6.10 -10.83 7.82
N ASP A 54 7.14 -10.11 8.21
CA ASP A 54 7.12 -8.70 8.54
C ASP A 54 6.79 -7.92 7.27
N THR A 55 5.73 -7.10 7.38
CA THR A 55 5.67 -5.65 7.12
C THR A 55 6.27 -5.06 5.83
N VAL A 56 7.05 -5.78 5.03
CA VAL A 56 7.50 -5.37 3.69
C VAL A 56 6.30 -5.21 2.75
N VAL A 57 5.25 -6.00 2.93
CA VAL A 57 3.98 -5.80 2.20
C VAL A 57 3.27 -4.50 2.62
N ASN A 58 3.53 -3.98 3.82
CA ASN A 58 2.99 -2.69 4.26
C ASN A 58 3.85 -1.49 3.80
N SER A 59 5.03 -1.71 3.19
CA SER A 59 5.85 -0.60 2.66
C SER A 59 5.20 0.10 1.45
N VAL A 60 4.21 -0.53 0.81
CA VAL A 60 3.42 0.08 -0.27
C VAL A 60 2.69 1.34 0.21
N ALA A 61 2.51 1.53 1.53
CA ALA A 61 1.98 2.75 2.09
C ALA A 61 2.88 3.99 1.83
N SER A 62 4.21 3.85 1.82
CA SER A 62 5.13 4.94 1.47
C SER A 62 5.11 5.26 -0.03
N ASP A 63 4.99 4.25 -0.88
CA ASP A 63 4.90 4.41 -2.33
C ASP A 63 3.64 5.20 -2.73
N ASN A 64 2.57 5.08 -1.94
CA ASN A 64 1.33 5.84 -2.15
C ASN A 64 1.55 7.36 -2.03
N SER A 65 2.46 7.82 -1.15
CA SER A 65 2.76 9.26 -1.03
C SER A 65 3.40 9.81 -2.30
N VAL A 66 4.34 9.06 -2.90
CA VAL A 66 5.03 9.46 -4.13
C VAL A 66 4.09 9.37 -5.33
N ILE A 67 3.26 8.33 -5.39
CA ILE A 67 2.23 8.20 -6.41
C ILE A 67 1.21 9.34 -6.30
N GLN A 68 0.82 9.74 -5.09
CA GLN A 68 -0.10 10.86 -4.88
C GLN A 68 0.51 12.19 -5.33
N SER A 69 1.78 12.47 -5.00
CA SER A 69 2.44 13.69 -5.47
C SER A 69 2.52 13.77 -7.00
N PHE A 70 2.82 12.65 -7.68
CA PHE A 70 2.80 12.62 -9.14
C PHE A 70 1.39 12.82 -9.71
N ARG A 71 0.35 12.28 -9.07
CA ARG A 71 -1.04 12.49 -9.51
C ARG A 71 -1.45 13.97 -9.38
N ASP A 72 -1.01 14.64 -8.33
CA ASP A 72 -1.29 16.06 -8.10
C ASP A 72 -0.58 16.93 -9.15
N GLU A 73 0.71 16.68 -9.41
CA GLU A 73 1.49 17.39 -10.44
C GLU A 73 0.89 17.20 -11.84
N ILE A 74 0.49 15.97 -12.20
CA ILE A 74 -0.19 15.70 -13.48
C ILE A 74 -1.51 16.47 -13.58
N SER A 75 -2.24 16.60 -12.47
CA SER A 75 -3.52 17.33 -12.43
C SER A 75 -3.31 18.83 -12.62
N GLU A 76 -2.28 19.39 -11.98
CA GLU A 76 -1.89 20.80 -12.11
C GLU A 76 -1.44 21.13 -13.55
N LEU A 77 -0.54 20.32 -14.12
CA LEU A 77 -0.08 20.48 -15.51
C LEU A 77 -1.24 20.41 -16.51
N ARG A 78 -2.22 19.51 -16.28
CA ARG A 78 -3.44 19.43 -17.10
C ARG A 78 -4.32 20.68 -16.96
N ALA A 79 -4.41 21.26 -15.77
CA ALA A 79 -5.15 22.50 -15.55
C ALA A 79 -4.48 23.70 -16.25
N GLU A 80 -3.15 23.78 -16.21
CA GLU A 80 -2.38 24.81 -16.92
C GLU A 80 -2.52 24.68 -18.43
N LEU A 81 -2.37 23.46 -18.98
CA LEU A 81 -2.61 23.21 -20.40
C LEU A 81 -4.02 23.62 -20.81
N LYS A 82 -5.04 23.35 -19.98
CA LYS A 82 -6.42 23.77 -20.26
C LYS A 82 -6.58 25.29 -20.23
N ARG A 83 -5.83 26.02 -19.40
CA ARG A 83 -5.83 27.48 -19.41
C ARG A 83 -5.16 28.05 -20.65
N ILE A 84 -4.01 27.50 -21.03
CA ILE A 84 -3.24 27.95 -22.20
C ILE A 84 -3.97 27.58 -23.50
N SER A 85 -4.59 26.41 -23.55
CA SER A 85 -5.34 25.92 -24.70
C SER A 85 -6.74 26.55 -24.82
N ARG A 86 -7.19 27.36 -23.85
CA ARG A 86 -8.40 28.16 -24.06
C ARG A 86 -8.12 29.09 -25.24
N PRO A 87 -8.87 28.99 -26.34
CA PRO A 87 -8.69 29.90 -27.46
C PRO A 87 -8.95 31.30 -26.92
N ASP A 88 -7.95 32.16 -27.06
CA ASP A 88 -8.01 33.56 -26.72
C ASP A 88 -9.08 34.22 -27.62
N HIS A 89 -10.32 34.24 -27.14
CA HIS A 89 -11.49 34.82 -27.86
C HIS A 89 -11.41 36.36 -27.93
N HIS A 90 -10.27 36.95 -27.59
CA HIS A 90 -10.05 38.40 -27.61
C HIS A 90 -9.86 38.99 -29.02
N PHE A 91 -9.85 38.19 -30.08
CA PHE A 91 -9.91 38.69 -31.47
C PHE A 91 -11.33 38.71 -32.05
N SER A 92 -12.29 39.30 -31.33
CA SER A 92 -13.54 39.76 -31.95
C SER A 92 -13.29 41.12 -32.60
N LYS A 93 -13.33 41.12 -33.94
CA LYS A 93 -13.02 42.26 -34.82
C LYS A 93 -13.86 43.51 -34.50
N PRO A 94 -13.32 44.74 -34.74
CA PRO A 94 -14.07 45.97 -34.55
C PRO A 94 -15.24 46.05 -35.53
N ASN A 95 -16.41 46.43 -35.01
CA ASN A 95 -17.65 46.57 -35.75
C ASN A 95 -17.59 47.81 -36.67
N VAL A 96 -17.15 47.65 -37.91
CA VAL A 96 -17.23 48.69 -38.94
C VAL A 96 -18.71 48.80 -39.35
N LYS A 97 -19.41 49.79 -38.77
CA LYS A 97 -20.73 50.20 -39.26
C LYS A 97 -20.55 50.82 -40.65
N VAL A 98 -20.74 50.01 -41.68
CA VAL A 98 -21.03 50.46 -43.05
C VAL A 98 -22.37 51.18 -43.04
N ALA A 99 -22.34 52.49 -42.83
CA ALA A 99 -23.48 53.37 -43.05
C ALA A 99 -23.58 53.63 -44.56
N THR A 100 -24.34 52.79 -45.25
CA THR A 100 -24.94 53.11 -46.55
C THR A 100 -25.91 54.28 -46.37
N LEU A 101 -25.44 55.51 -46.53
CA LEU A 101 -26.31 56.67 -46.67
C LEU A 101 -26.53 56.97 -48.15
N ASN A 102 -27.47 56.25 -48.75
CA ASN A 102 -28.17 56.74 -49.94
C ASN A 102 -28.94 58.00 -49.54
N ARG A 103 -28.54 59.17 -50.05
CA ARG A 103 -29.41 60.34 -50.08
C ARG A 103 -29.39 60.93 -51.49
N TYR A 104 -30.39 60.49 -52.25
CA TYR A 104 -31.13 61.19 -53.31
C TYR A 104 -30.41 62.31 -54.08
N GLY A 105 -30.29 62.09 -55.39
CA GLY A 105 -30.11 63.15 -56.37
C GLY A 105 -31.35 64.03 -56.53
N GLY A 106 -31.15 65.17 -57.17
CA GLY A 106 -32.18 66.11 -57.58
C GLY A 106 -31.50 67.40 -58.02
N GLN A 107 -31.67 67.72 -59.29
CA GLN A 107 -31.05 68.81 -60.05
C GLN A 107 -31.31 70.20 -59.46
#